data_AF-A0A661MUI3-F1
#
_entry.id   AF-A0A661MUI3-F1
#
_cell.length_a   1.000
_cell.length_b   1.000
_cell.length_c   1.000
_cell.angle_alpha   90.00
_cell.angle_beta   90.00
_cell.angle_gamma   90.00
#
_symmetry.space_group_name_H-M   'P 1'
#
loop_
_entity.id
_entity.type
_entity.pdbx_description
1 polymer ?
#
loop_
_entity_poly.entity_id
_entity_poly.type
_entity_poly.pdbx_seq_one_letter_code
_entity_poly.pdbx_strand_id
1 'polypeptide(L)'
;MASMETLAAFLGWCTLINIGMLMFASLMLVSMRDSISKIHGSMFGLEDADLSRAYFQYLAQYKILVFVFNLMPYLALRIML
;
A
#
# COMPACT_ATOMS: atom_id res chain seq x y z
N MET A 1 -24.32 10.18 -14.92
CA MET A 1 -23.99 8.97 -14.12
C MET A 1 -22.72 8.37 -14.70
N ALA A 2 -21.73 8.01 -13.88
CA ALA A 2 -20.58 7.25 -14.36
C ALA A 2 -21.05 5.86 -14.80
N SER A 3 -20.54 5.36 -15.93
CA SER A 3 -20.86 4.00 -16.39
C SER A 3 -20.10 2.96 -15.56
N MET A 4 -20.58 1.71 -15.57
CA MET A 4 -19.90 0.61 -14.87
C MET A 4 -18.48 0.39 -15.41
N GLU A 5 -18.25 0.62 -16.71
CA GLU A 5 -16.94 0.57 -17.36
C GLU A 5 -16.03 1.70 -16.86
N THR A 6 -16.57 2.90 -16.67
CA THR A 6 -15.80 4.04 -16.13
C THR A 6 -15.35 3.78 -14.69
N LEU A 7 -16.24 3.21 -13.86
CA LEU A 7 -15.91 2.82 -12.48
C LEU A 7 -14.89 1.68 -12.44
N ALA A 8 -15.02 0.68 -13.33
CA ALA A 8 -14.07 -0.42 -13.43
C ALA A 8 -12.68 0.07 -13.84
N ALA A 9 -12.60 1.00 -14.80
CA ALA A 9 -11.34 1.62 -15.21
C ALA A 9 -10.70 2.40 -14.06
N PHE A 10 -11.48 3.22 -13.35
CA PHE A 10 -11.01 3.99 -12.21
C PHE A 10 -10.46 3.09 -11.09
N LEU A 11 -11.24 2.11 -10.63
CA LEU A 11 -10.81 1.19 -9.57
C LEU A 11 -9.64 0.29 -10.02
N GLY A 12 -9.53 -0.01 -11.32
CA GLY A 12 -8.38 -0.70 -11.90
C GLY A 12 -7.10 0.12 -11.78
N TRP A 13 -7.13 1.41 -12.14
CA TRP A 13 -5.99 2.31 -11.97
C TRP A 13 -5.66 2.56 -10.48
N CYS A 14 -6.67 2.73 -9.62
CA CYS A 14 -6.44 2.84 -8.19
C CYS A 14 -5.77 1.59 -7.61
N THR A 15 -6.19 0.40 -8.06
CA THR A 15 -5.57 -0.88 -7.67
C THR A 15 -4.11 -0.93 -8.12
N LEU A 16 -3.83 -0.61 -9.39
CA LEU A 16 -2.47 -0.65 -9.94
C LEU A 16 -1.53 0.29 -9.20
N ILE A 17 -1.94 1.54 -9.00
CA ILE A 17 -1.12 2.57 -8.33
C ILE A 17 -0.85 2.17 -6.87
N ASN A 18 -1.87 1.75 -6.13
CA ASN A 18 -1.71 1.39 -4.72
C ASN A 18 -0.89 0.10 -4.52
N ILE A 19 -1.05 -0.91 -5.38
CA ILE A 19 -0.20 -2.11 -5.36
C ILE A 19 1.25 -1.73 -5.73
N GLY A 20 1.45 -0.88 -6.74
CA GLY A 20 2.76 -0.36 -7.11
C GLY A 20 3.45 0.34 -5.94
N MET A 21 2.75 1.21 -5.23
CA MET A 21 3.25 1.89 -4.03
C MET A 21 3.57 0.89 -2.90
N LEU A 22 2.68 -0.08 -2.65
CA LEU A 22 2.90 -1.11 -1.63
C LEU A 22 4.14 -1.95 -1.94
N MET A 23 4.34 -2.34 -3.20
CA MET A 23 5.53 -3.07 -3.65
C MET A 23 6.78 -2.23 -3.51
N PHE A 24 6.74 -0.97 -3.94
CA PHE A 24 7.87 -0.05 -3.81
C PHE A 24 8.25 0.16 -2.34
N ALA A 25 7.30 0.45 -1.47
CA ALA A 25 7.53 0.60 -0.03
C ALA A 25 8.12 -0.69 0.58
N SER A 26 7.56 -1.85 0.24
CA SER A 26 8.05 -3.14 0.72
C SER A 26 9.49 -3.40 0.27
N LEU A 27 9.81 -3.13 -1.00
CA LEU A 27 11.15 -3.32 -1.54
C LEU A 27 12.16 -2.38 -0.89
N MET A 28 11.82 -1.09 -0.74
CA MET A 28 12.66 -0.12 -0.05
C MET A 28 12.94 -0.53 1.40
N LEU A 29 11.91 -0.95 2.13
CA LEU A 29 12.06 -1.37 3.53
C LEU A 29 12.87 -2.66 3.69
N VAL A 30 12.79 -3.60 2.74
CA VAL A 30 13.60 -4.83 2.77
C VAL A 30 15.04 -4.57 2.35
N SER A 31 15.27 -3.80 1.29
CA SER A 31 16.61 -3.58 0.70
C SER A 31 17.42 -2.51 1.42
N MET A 32 16.78 -1.51 2.02
CA MET A 32 17.42 -0.34 2.62
C MET A 32 17.04 -0.15 4.09
N ARG A 33 16.69 -1.26 4.78
CA ARG A 33 16.19 -1.26 6.16
C ARG A 33 17.04 -0.41 7.10
N ASP A 34 18.35 -0.60 7.10
CA ASP A 34 19.25 0.05 8.06
C ASP A 34 19.36 1.56 7.80
N SER A 35 19.42 1.98 6.53
CA SER A 35 19.46 3.39 6.16
C SER A 35 18.16 4.09 6.52
N ILE A 36 17.01 3.47 6.21
CA ILE A 36 15.68 4.03 6.50
C ILE A 36 15.45 4.11 8.01
N SER A 37 15.86 3.08 8.77
CA SER A 37 15.71 3.05 10.23
C SER A 37 16.59 4.11 10.91
N LYS A 38 17.82 4.34 10.43
CA LYS A 38 18.66 5.44 10.93
C LYS A 38 18.05 6.82 10.67
N ILE A 39 17.53 7.06 9.47
CA ILE A 39 16.93 8.35 9.11
C ILE A 39 15.68 8.61 9.96
N HIS A 40 14.72 7.68 9.99
CA HIS A 40 13.52 7.88 10.78
C HIS A 40 13.78 7.83 12.30
N GLY A 41 14.71 6.99 12.75
CA GLY A 41 15.12 6.92 14.15
C GLY A 41 15.71 8.23 14.65
N SER A 42 16.60 8.85 13.87
CA SER A 42 17.15 10.17 14.20
C SER A 42 16.12 11.30 14.11
N MET A 43 15.19 11.23 13.15
CA MET A 43 14.14 12.23 12.97
C MET A 43 13.11 12.23 14.10
N PHE A 44 12.77 11.05 14.62
CA PHE A 44 11.67 10.87 15.58
C PHE A 44 12.12 10.40 16.97
N GLY A 45 13.41 10.16 17.19
CA GLY A 45 13.96 9.67 18.46
C GLY A 45 13.47 8.26 18.81
N LEU A 46 13.27 7.41 17.81
CA LEU A 46 12.71 6.05 17.98
C LEU A 46 13.79 4.98 17.89
N GLU A 47 13.59 3.90 18.65
CA GLU A 47 14.43 2.70 18.57
C GLU A 47 14.11 1.87 17.32
N ASP A 48 15.10 1.12 16.82
CA ASP A 48 14.95 0.27 15.61
C ASP A 48 13.82 -0.77 15.75
N ALA A 49 13.56 -1.24 16.98
CA ALA A 49 12.49 -2.20 17.26
C ALA A 49 11.10 -1.57 17.05
N ASP A 50 10.90 -0.34 17.50
CA ASP A 50 9.65 0.41 17.31
C ASP A 50 9.42 0.74 15.84
N LEU A 51 10.46 1.17 15.14
CA LEU A 51 10.42 1.42 13.69
C LEU A 51 10.08 0.15 12.91
N SER A 52 10.73 -0.98 13.25
CA SER A 52 10.46 -2.26 12.60
C SER A 52 9.00 -2.69 12.78
N ARG A 53 8.44 -2.51 13.98
CA ARG A 53 7.02 -2.78 14.25
C ARG A 53 6.11 -1.84 13.47
N ALA A 54 6.42 -0.54 13.47
CA ALA A 54 5.63 0.47 12.75
C ALA A 54 5.62 0.21 11.24
N TYR A 55 6.76 -0.14 10.63
CA TYR A 55 6.83 -0.48 9.21
C TYR A 55 6.03 -1.72 8.85
N PHE A 56 6.12 -2.78 9.68
CA PHE A 56 5.30 -3.98 9.47
C PHE A 56 3.80 -3.67 9.55
N GLN A 57 3.39 -2.89 10.56
CA GLN A 57 2.00 -2.45 10.71
C GLN A 57 1.54 -1.58 9.54
N TYR A 58 2.36 -0.62 9.11
CA TYR A 58 2.09 0.22 7.95
C TYR A 58 1.85 -0.62 6.69
N LEU A 59 2.75 -1.56 6.37
CA LEU A 59 2.60 -2.43 5.20
C LEU A 59 1.36 -3.32 5.30
N ALA A 60 1.08 -3.88 6.48
CA ALA A 60 -0.09 -4.72 6.71
C ALA A 60 -1.40 -3.96 6.56
N GLN A 61 -1.50 -2.79 7.20
CA GLN A 61 -2.69 -1.93 7.14
C GLN A 61 -2.90 -1.37 5.75
N TYR A 62 -1.83 -0.88 5.10
CA TYR A 62 -1.93 -0.35 3.75
C TYR A 62 -2.40 -1.43 2.76
N LYS A 63 -1.87 -2.65 2.86
CA LYS A 63 -2.35 -3.81 2.08
C LYS A 63 -3.85 -4.08 2.26
N ILE A 64 -4.35 -4.02 3.50
CA ILE A 64 -5.79 -4.18 3.78
C ILE A 64 -6.60 -3.08 3.08
N LEU A 65 -6.16 -1.83 3.17
CA LEU A 65 -6.83 -0.71 2.50
C LEU A 65 -6.86 -0.90 0.98
N VAL A 66 -5.75 -1.32 0.36
CA VAL A 66 -5.70 -1.63 -1.08
C VAL A 66 -6.73 -2.71 -1.44
N PHE A 67 -6.83 -3.76 -0.64
CA PHE A 67 -7.75 -4.87 -0.92
C PHE A 67 -9.21 -4.46 -0.77
N VAL A 68 -9.57 -3.84 0.35
CA VAL A 68 -10.95 -3.51 0.68
C VAL A 68 -11.50 -2.41 -0.22
N PHE A 69 -10.71 -1.37 -0.51
CA PHE A 69 -11.21 -0.19 -1.21
C PHE A 69 -10.92 -0.16 -2.72
N ASN A 70 -9.96 -0.95 -3.21
CA ASN A 70 -9.59 -0.92 -4.63
C ASN A 70 -9.74 -2.29 -5.29
N LEU A 71 -8.99 -3.30 -4.84
CA LEU A 71 -8.92 -4.58 -5.55
C LEU A 71 -10.25 -5.35 -5.50
N MET A 72 -10.86 -5.52 -4.33
CA MET A 72 -12.11 -6.28 -4.21
C MET A 72 -13.28 -5.59 -4.95
N PRO A 73 -13.48 -4.26 -4.85
CA PRO A 73 -14.48 -3.56 -5.66
C PRO A 73 -14.20 -3.65 -7.17
N TYR A 74 -12.95 -3.53 -7.60
CA TYR A 74 -12.57 -3.71 -9.00
C TYR A 74 -12.94 -5.11 -9.51
N LEU A 75 -12.59 -6.16 -8.76
CA LEU A 75 -12.93 -7.53 -9.13
C LEU A 75 -14.44 -7.75 -9.18
N ALA A 76 -15.20 -7.19 -8.22
CA ALA A 76 -16.65 -7.26 -8.25
C ALA A 76 -17.22 -6.64 -9.53
N LEU A 77 -16.76 -5.45 -9.93
CA LEU A 77 -17.18 -4.82 -11.20
C LEU A 77 -16.80 -5.66 -12.42
N ARG A 78 -15.61 -6.26 -12.44
CA ARG A 78 -15.16 -7.14 -13.53
C ARG A 78 -15.91 -8.46 -13.61
N ILE A 79 -16.59 -8.89 -12.54
CA ILE A 79 -17.48 -10.06 -12.53
C ILE A 79 -18.88 -9.68 -13.04
N MET A 80 -19.32 -8.44 -12.77
CA MET A 80 -20.62 -7.92 -13.21
C MET A 80 -20.66 -7.53 -14.69
N LEU A 81 -19.53 -7.06 -15.23
CA LEU A 81 -19.32 -6.70 -16.64
C LEU A 81 -18.99 -7.92 -17.49
#